data_AF-A0A6G9D7W7-F1
#
_entry.id   AF-A0A6G9D7W7-F1
#
_cell.length_a   1.000
_cell.length_b   1.000
_cell.length_c   1.000
_cell.angle_alpha   90.00
_cell.angle_beta   90.00
_cell.angle_gamma   90.00
#
_symmetry.space_group_name_H-M   'P 1'
#
loop_
_entity.id
_entity.type
_entity.pdbx_description
1 polymer ?
#
loop_
_entity_poly.entity_id
_entity_poly.type
_entity_poly.pdbx_seq_one_letter_code
_entity_poly.pdbx_strand_id
1 'polypeptide(L)'
;MWWASKSTKTHVPILKGLTITQVRDVGGFDIGVMWQSQFKQASVLLEGPFDTVSNYELLELWRTHMAEKSIVGSISTIAQPICTGMPMYALITFLTPGMPKDEAETLVAKEISDCYAPYTVDITWNPLSLLDVAEYSSTIWAPNTENVEFPPLAEQVQESLTSITCDDVTRIVYDVLEDNAINQEINSLVSTGILRDFEEVYRIEVNRLTTDAFRESEKTARLFRRSGILVIETADENSCEQLASEIIGALSPKARLRISRMIGRQHLGALLAAGIPAYGWQYNEHVAS
;
A
#
# COMPACT_ATOMS: atom_id res chain seq x y z
N MET A 1 4.39 33.98 8.70
CA MET A 1 3.90 34.01 10.09
C MET A 1 3.81 32.55 10.52
N TRP A 2 4.78 32.12 11.34
CA TRP A 2 5.04 30.72 11.66
C TRP A 2 4.03 30.23 12.69
N TRP A 3 3.34 29.12 12.39
CA TRP A 3 2.58 28.38 13.40
C TRP A 3 3.45 27.19 13.82
N ALA A 4 4.20 27.37 14.91
CA ALA A 4 4.69 26.22 15.69
C ALA A 4 3.55 25.85 16.66
N SER A 5 2.69 24.91 16.27
CA SER A 5 1.64 24.40 17.16
C SER A 5 2.19 23.30 18.06
N LYS A 6 1.84 23.39 19.34
CA LYS A 6 2.04 22.38 20.40
C LYS A 6 1.82 20.95 19.87
N SER A 7 2.71 20.03 20.25
CA SER A 7 2.55 18.58 20.07
C SER A 7 1.16 18.13 20.51
N THR A 8 0.32 17.81 19.54
CA THR A 8 -0.92 17.08 19.71
C THR A 8 -0.76 15.82 18.89
N LYS A 9 -0.83 14.65 19.54
CA LYS A 9 -0.97 13.35 18.87
C LYS A 9 -2.12 13.49 17.87
N THR A 10 -1.82 13.48 16.58
CA THR A 10 -2.80 13.78 15.54
C THR A 10 -2.85 12.61 14.58
N HIS A 11 -3.97 11.88 14.56
CA HIS A 11 -4.23 10.97 13.44
C HIS A 11 -4.35 11.81 12.16
N VAL A 12 -3.77 11.30 11.07
CA VAL A 12 -4.02 11.89 9.75
C VAL A 12 -5.53 11.87 9.50
N PRO A 13 -6.16 12.99 9.11
CA PRO A 13 -7.62 13.09 8.98
C PRO A 13 -8.26 11.99 8.12
N ILE A 14 -7.49 11.47 7.16
CA ILE A 14 -7.88 10.40 6.24
C ILE A 14 -8.14 9.05 6.92
N LEU A 15 -7.56 8.83 8.10
CA LEU A 15 -7.76 7.61 8.90
C LEU A 15 -9.06 7.66 9.70
N LYS A 16 -9.77 8.78 9.68
CA LYS A 16 -11.04 8.91 10.38
C LYS A 16 -12.02 7.84 9.91
N GLY A 17 -12.53 7.07 10.87
CA GLY A 17 -13.49 6.01 10.59
C GLY A 17 -12.87 4.71 10.08
N LEU A 18 -11.54 4.60 10.03
CA LEU A 18 -10.82 3.35 9.88
C LEU A 18 -10.75 2.65 11.24
N THR A 19 -11.11 1.37 11.27
CA THR A 19 -11.01 0.51 12.46
C THR A 19 -10.43 -0.84 12.05
N ILE A 20 -9.92 -1.61 13.00
CA ILE A 20 -9.52 -3.00 12.76
C ILE A 20 -10.23 -3.92 13.76
N THR A 21 -10.59 -5.10 13.31
CA THR A 21 -11.22 -6.16 14.11
C THR A 21 -10.56 -7.48 13.77
N GLN A 22 -10.47 -8.36 14.76
CA GLN A 22 -9.98 -9.71 14.55
C GLN A 22 -11.14 -10.63 14.20
N VAL A 23 -11.00 -11.35 13.09
CA VAL A 23 -11.98 -12.32 12.61
C VAL A 23 -11.27 -13.63 12.34
N ARG A 24 -11.90 -14.74 12.70
CA ARG A 24 -11.39 -16.07 12.38
C ARG A 24 -11.95 -16.54 11.05
N ASP A 25 -11.08 -16.93 10.13
CA ASP A 25 -11.46 -17.38 8.80
C ASP A 25 -11.82 -18.87 8.75
N VAL A 26 -12.23 -19.34 7.57
CA VAL A 26 -12.56 -20.76 7.33
C VAL A 26 -11.33 -21.68 7.37
N GLY A 27 -10.13 -21.16 7.11
CA GLY A 27 -8.87 -21.86 7.29
C GLY A 27 -8.45 -22.02 8.75
N GLY A 28 -9.10 -21.29 9.66
CA GLY A 28 -8.85 -21.31 11.10
C GLY A 28 -7.81 -20.30 11.58
N PHE A 29 -7.34 -19.39 10.71
CA PHE A 29 -6.43 -18.29 11.00
C PHE A 29 -7.16 -17.09 11.58
N ASP A 30 -6.45 -16.36 12.45
CA ASP A 30 -6.89 -15.08 12.99
C ASP A 30 -6.44 -13.95 12.05
N ILE A 31 -7.39 -13.18 11.53
CA ILE A 31 -7.13 -12.17 10.50
C ILE A 31 -7.58 -10.79 11.00
N GLY A 32 -6.69 -9.80 10.84
CA GLY A 32 -7.01 -8.40 11.04
C GLY A 32 -7.80 -7.83 9.85
N VAL A 33 -9.09 -7.59 10.03
CA VAL A 33 -9.95 -6.96 9.03
C VAL A 33 -10.04 -5.47 9.31
N MET A 34 -9.45 -4.68 8.43
CA MET A 34 -9.56 -3.22 8.44
C MET A 34 -10.89 -2.80 7.82
N TRP A 35 -11.66 -1.98 8.51
CA TRP A 35 -12.94 -1.46 8.04
C TRP A 35 -12.89 0.07 7.90
N GLN A 36 -13.07 0.57 6.69
CA GLN A 36 -13.20 2.00 6.41
C GLN A 36 -14.68 2.38 6.26
N SER A 37 -15.23 2.98 7.31
CA SER A 37 -16.65 3.27 7.44
C SER A 37 -17.21 4.26 6.42
N GLN A 38 -16.39 5.17 5.88
CA GLN A 38 -16.80 6.16 4.88
C GLN A 38 -17.03 5.51 3.51
N PHE A 39 -16.16 4.60 3.09
CA PHE A 39 -16.26 3.94 1.79
C PHE A 39 -16.97 2.59 1.83
N LYS A 40 -17.30 2.08 3.04
CA LYS A 40 -17.89 0.75 3.24
C LYS A 40 -17.02 -0.32 2.58
N GLN A 41 -15.77 -0.38 3.00
CA GLN A 41 -14.77 -1.29 2.47
C GLN A 41 -14.06 -2.03 3.60
N ALA A 42 -13.89 -3.32 3.38
CA ALA A 42 -13.06 -4.17 4.21
C ALA A 42 -11.72 -4.43 3.50
N SER A 43 -10.63 -4.37 4.23
CA SER A 43 -9.28 -4.64 3.72
C SER A 43 -8.53 -5.55 4.67
N VAL A 44 -7.61 -6.33 4.13
CA VAL A 44 -6.74 -7.25 4.90
C VAL A 44 -5.33 -7.15 4.35
N LEU A 45 -4.36 -7.31 5.25
CA LEU A 45 -2.95 -7.33 4.90
C LEU A 45 -2.46 -8.78 4.97
N LEU A 46 -1.76 -9.19 3.92
CA LEU A 46 -1.11 -10.47 3.82
C LEU A 46 0.40 -10.25 3.70
N GLU A 47 1.19 -11.13 4.28
CA GLU A 47 2.63 -11.18 4.16
C GLU A 47 3.02 -12.30 3.19
N GLY A 48 3.79 -11.99 2.17
CA GLY A 48 4.27 -12.95 1.17
C GLY A 48 5.65 -13.48 1.53
N PRO A 49 6.07 -14.62 0.97
CA PRO A 49 7.40 -15.14 1.23
C PRO A 49 8.48 -14.19 0.69
N PHE A 50 9.64 -14.17 1.34
CA PHE A 50 10.75 -13.25 1.06
C PHE A 50 11.22 -13.27 -0.41
N ASP A 51 11.05 -14.39 -1.11
CA ASP A 51 11.47 -14.60 -2.50
C ASP A 51 10.42 -14.20 -3.55
N THR A 52 9.20 -13.83 -3.15
CA THR A 52 8.09 -13.48 -4.06
C THR A 52 8.42 -12.32 -4.99
N VAL A 53 9.25 -11.38 -4.54
CA VAL A 53 9.73 -10.23 -5.35
C VAL A 53 10.39 -10.69 -6.65
N SER A 54 10.99 -11.89 -6.64
CA SER A 54 11.76 -12.43 -7.77
C SER A 54 10.90 -13.19 -8.80
N ASN A 55 9.66 -13.58 -8.45
CA ASN A 55 8.78 -14.35 -9.33
C ASN A 55 7.55 -13.53 -9.78
N TYR A 56 7.79 -12.55 -10.66
CA TYR A 56 6.76 -11.65 -11.17
C TYR A 56 5.65 -12.39 -11.96
N GLU A 57 5.97 -13.51 -12.63
CA GLU A 57 4.99 -14.32 -13.34
C GLU A 57 3.98 -14.95 -12.37
N LEU A 58 4.46 -15.52 -11.26
CA LEU A 58 3.60 -16.07 -10.22
C LEU A 58 2.72 -14.99 -9.57
N LEU A 59 3.26 -13.79 -9.34
CA LEU A 59 2.49 -12.63 -8.87
C LEU A 59 1.39 -12.22 -9.84
N GLU A 60 1.66 -12.20 -11.14
CA GLU A 60 0.65 -11.87 -12.16
C GLU A 60 -0.44 -12.96 -12.25
N LEU A 61 -0.09 -14.24 -12.11
CA LEU A 61 -1.06 -15.34 -12.03
C LEU A 61 -1.97 -15.18 -10.81
N TRP A 62 -1.38 -14.90 -9.65
CA TRP A 62 -2.12 -14.63 -8.42
C TRP A 62 -3.07 -13.44 -8.55
N ARG A 63 -2.59 -12.30 -9.09
CA ARG A 63 -3.43 -11.12 -9.36
C ARG A 63 -4.57 -11.42 -10.32
N THR A 64 -4.31 -12.26 -11.32
CA THR A 64 -5.32 -12.70 -12.28
C THR A 64 -6.40 -13.54 -11.60
N HIS A 65 -6.02 -14.52 -10.78
CA HIS A 65 -6.95 -15.31 -9.96
C HIS A 65 -7.80 -14.41 -9.07
N MET A 66 -7.18 -13.45 -8.39
CA MET A 66 -7.88 -12.47 -7.56
C MET A 66 -8.81 -11.56 -8.36
N ALA A 67 -8.48 -11.24 -9.61
CA ALA A 67 -9.32 -10.45 -10.50
C ALA A 67 -10.59 -11.18 -10.98
N GLU A 68 -10.62 -12.51 -10.89
CA GLU A 68 -11.81 -13.32 -11.19
C GLU A 68 -12.83 -13.29 -10.04
N LYS A 69 -12.42 -12.86 -8.85
CA LYS A 69 -13.31 -12.68 -7.69
C LYS A 69 -14.05 -11.35 -7.78
N SER A 70 -15.36 -11.41 -8.02
CA SER A 70 -16.23 -10.23 -8.14
C SER A 70 -16.28 -9.34 -6.89
N ILE A 71 -15.96 -9.89 -5.73
CA ILE A 71 -15.94 -9.18 -4.44
C ILE A 71 -14.65 -8.41 -4.19
N VAL A 72 -13.59 -8.61 -4.98
CA VAL A 72 -12.33 -7.88 -4.81
C VAL A 72 -12.46 -6.54 -5.55
N GLY A 73 -12.00 -5.45 -4.92
CA GLY A 73 -12.02 -4.11 -5.50
C GLY A 73 -10.65 -3.62 -5.94
N SER A 74 -9.65 -3.90 -5.11
CA SER A 74 -8.27 -3.59 -5.42
C SER A 74 -7.30 -4.51 -4.70
N ILE A 75 -6.12 -4.66 -5.29
CA ILE A 75 -4.99 -5.41 -4.75
C ILE A 75 -3.80 -4.48 -4.80
N SER A 76 -3.14 -4.24 -3.67
CA SER A 76 -1.89 -3.48 -3.64
C SER A 76 -0.76 -4.36 -3.14
N THR A 77 0.33 -4.48 -3.89
CA THR A 77 1.53 -5.19 -3.43
C THR A 77 2.60 -4.19 -3.04
N ILE A 78 3.14 -4.33 -1.84
CA ILE A 78 4.13 -3.45 -1.23
C ILE A 78 5.44 -4.23 -1.18
N ALA A 79 6.42 -3.80 -1.97
CA ALA A 79 7.75 -4.38 -2.01
C ALA A 79 8.76 -3.42 -1.40
N GLN A 80 9.63 -3.96 -0.55
CA GLN A 80 10.81 -3.28 -0.02
C GLN A 80 12.08 -3.83 -0.70
N PRO A 81 13.20 -3.09 -0.65
CA PRO A 81 14.48 -3.51 -1.18
C PRO A 81 14.91 -4.85 -0.61
N ILE A 82 15.42 -5.74 -1.46
CA ILE A 82 15.87 -7.08 -1.06
C ILE A 82 16.94 -7.00 0.04
N CYS A 83 17.75 -5.94 0.07
CA CYS A 83 18.78 -5.74 1.09
C CYS A 83 18.23 -5.51 2.50
N THR A 84 16.96 -5.14 2.65
CA THR A 84 16.29 -5.01 3.96
C THR A 84 15.98 -6.36 4.58
N GLY A 85 15.95 -7.43 3.76
CA GLY A 85 15.50 -8.74 4.19
C GLY A 85 14.04 -8.78 4.62
N MET A 86 13.24 -7.77 4.28
CA MET A 86 11.81 -7.68 4.61
C MET A 86 10.95 -8.43 3.59
N PRO A 87 9.80 -9.00 4.02
CA PRO A 87 8.89 -9.70 3.12
C PRO A 87 8.12 -8.71 2.23
N MET A 88 7.51 -9.23 1.16
CA MET A 88 6.52 -8.47 0.39
C MET A 88 5.19 -8.49 1.13
N TYR A 89 4.40 -7.42 1.06
CA TYR A 89 3.03 -7.42 1.59
C TYR A 89 2.00 -7.25 0.49
N ALA A 90 0.81 -7.79 0.70
CA ALA A 90 -0.35 -7.60 -0.16
C ALA A 90 -1.54 -7.08 0.64
N LEU A 91 -2.01 -5.89 0.28
CA LEU A 91 -3.24 -5.30 0.79
C LEU A 91 -4.39 -5.60 -0.19
N ILE A 92 -5.34 -6.42 0.25
CA ILE A 92 -6.55 -6.75 -0.52
C ILE A 92 -7.70 -5.93 0.04
N THR A 93 -8.41 -5.22 -0.83
CA THR A 93 -9.62 -4.48 -0.46
C THR A 93 -10.82 -5.09 -1.18
N PHE A 94 -11.84 -5.44 -0.39
CA PHE A 94 -13.09 -6.02 -0.83
C PHE A 94 -14.16 -4.95 -1.09
N LEU A 95 -14.94 -5.15 -2.14
CA LEU A 95 -16.14 -4.39 -2.45
C LEU A 95 -17.28 -4.89 -1.57
N THR A 96 -17.68 -4.07 -0.61
CA THR A 96 -18.79 -4.38 0.30
C THR A 96 -19.89 -3.31 0.20
N PRO A 97 -20.38 -2.98 -1.01
CA PRO A 97 -21.34 -1.90 -1.21
C PRO A 97 -22.67 -2.21 -0.51
N GLY A 98 -23.09 -1.28 0.35
CA GLY A 98 -24.35 -1.41 1.09
C GLY A 98 -24.34 -2.45 2.22
N MET A 99 -23.21 -3.14 2.45
CA MET A 99 -23.10 -4.13 3.52
C MET A 99 -22.77 -3.46 4.87
N PRO A 100 -23.41 -3.89 5.96
CA PRO A 100 -22.95 -3.61 7.32
C PRO A 100 -21.54 -4.18 7.57
N LYS A 101 -20.84 -3.65 8.58
CA LYS A 101 -19.49 -4.08 8.96
C LYS A 101 -19.43 -5.59 9.24
N ASP A 102 -20.32 -6.11 10.09
CA ASP A 102 -20.31 -7.51 10.49
C ASP A 102 -20.56 -8.47 9.31
N GLU A 103 -21.38 -8.06 8.34
CA GLU A 103 -21.63 -8.83 7.11
C GLU A 103 -20.39 -8.83 6.20
N ALA A 104 -19.72 -7.68 6.07
CA ALA A 104 -18.47 -7.55 5.34
C ALA A 104 -17.35 -8.39 5.97
N GLU A 105 -17.22 -8.38 7.29
CA GLU A 105 -16.28 -9.22 8.04
C GLU A 105 -16.57 -10.72 7.81
N THR A 106 -17.83 -11.10 7.84
CA THR A 106 -18.26 -12.49 7.57
C THR A 106 -17.96 -12.91 6.12
N LEU A 107 -18.13 -12.00 5.16
CA LEU A 107 -17.77 -12.24 3.76
C LEU A 107 -16.25 -12.45 3.63
N VAL A 108 -15.45 -11.56 4.21
CA VAL A 108 -13.99 -11.68 4.19
C VAL A 108 -13.54 -13.00 4.80
N ALA A 109 -14.05 -13.37 5.97
CA ALA A 109 -13.72 -14.61 6.66
C ALA A 109 -13.97 -15.89 5.82
N LYS A 110 -14.95 -15.85 4.92
CA LYS A 110 -15.28 -16.97 4.03
C LYS A 110 -14.40 -17.05 2.80
N GLU A 111 -13.94 -15.92 2.30
CA GLU A 111 -13.37 -15.79 0.96
C GLU A 111 -11.84 -15.64 0.98
N ILE A 112 -11.30 -15.17 2.10
CA ILE A 112 -9.89 -14.84 2.26
C ILE A 112 -8.94 -16.04 2.11
N SER A 113 -9.40 -17.25 2.44
CA SER A 113 -8.59 -18.47 2.30
C SER A 113 -8.14 -18.72 0.87
N ASP A 114 -9.02 -18.50 -0.10
CA ASP A 114 -8.70 -18.63 -1.53
C ASP A 114 -7.92 -17.42 -2.08
N CYS A 115 -7.71 -16.39 -1.26
CA CYS A 115 -6.88 -15.25 -1.63
C CYS A 115 -5.43 -15.45 -1.18
N TYR A 116 -5.21 -15.95 0.04
CA TYR A 116 -3.87 -16.19 0.56
C TYR A 116 -3.30 -17.57 0.15
N ALA A 117 -4.15 -18.57 -0.13
CA ALA A 117 -3.73 -19.89 -0.60
C ALA A 117 -4.67 -20.41 -1.70
N PRO A 118 -4.69 -19.76 -2.88
CA PRO A 118 -5.52 -20.20 -4.00
C PRO A 118 -5.12 -21.60 -4.47
N TYR A 119 -6.10 -22.46 -4.77
CA TYR A 119 -5.82 -23.83 -5.23
C TYR A 119 -5.24 -23.91 -6.66
N THR A 120 -5.34 -22.83 -7.44
CA THR A 120 -4.93 -22.73 -8.85
C THR A 120 -3.54 -22.14 -9.03
N VAL A 121 -2.98 -21.48 -8.01
CA VAL A 121 -1.71 -20.75 -8.08
C VAL A 121 -0.85 -21.19 -6.92
N ASP A 122 0.38 -21.65 -7.22
CA ASP A 122 1.33 -22.14 -6.22
C ASP A 122 2.02 -20.96 -5.49
N ILE A 123 1.20 -20.19 -4.78
CA ILE A 123 1.64 -19.08 -3.93
C ILE A 123 0.88 -19.17 -2.61
N THR A 124 1.59 -18.97 -1.51
CA THR A 124 0.98 -18.91 -0.18
C THR A 124 1.40 -17.61 0.48
N TRP A 125 0.41 -16.83 0.90
CA TRP A 125 0.58 -15.66 1.73
C TRP A 125 0.17 -16.00 3.17
N ASN A 126 0.82 -15.35 4.12
CA ASN A 126 0.49 -15.41 5.53
C ASN A 126 -0.52 -14.30 5.87
N PRO A 127 -1.78 -14.60 6.22
CA PRO A 127 -2.71 -13.58 6.64
C PRO A 127 -2.30 -13.01 8.00
N LEU A 128 -2.24 -11.68 8.11
CA LEU A 128 -1.81 -11.02 9.34
C LEU A 128 -2.96 -10.87 10.33
N SER A 129 -2.66 -11.10 11.63
CA SER A 129 -3.61 -10.86 12.71
C SER A 129 -3.81 -9.36 12.94
N LEU A 130 -4.76 -9.00 13.81
CA LEU A 130 -4.97 -7.60 14.20
C LEU A 130 -3.69 -6.97 14.78
N LEU A 131 -2.97 -7.72 15.62
CA LEU A 131 -1.76 -7.24 16.28
C LEU A 131 -0.63 -7.05 15.28
N ASP A 132 -0.44 -8.02 14.38
CA ASP A 132 0.61 -7.95 13.35
C ASP A 132 0.37 -6.78 12.37
N VAL A 133 -0.88 -6.51 12.01
CA VAL A 133 -1.24 -5.33 11.19
C VAL A 133 -0.96 -4.02 11.94
N ALA A 134 -1.30 -3.96 13.23
CA ALA A 134 -1.03 -2.78 14.06
C ALA A 134 0.48 -2.52 14.19
N GLU A 135 1.27 -3.58 14.41
CA GLU A 135 2.73 -3.52 14.52
C GLU A 135 3.37 -3.09 13.20
N TYR A 136 3.01 -3.73 12.08
CA TYR A 136 3.50 -3.37 10.76
C TYR A 136 3.18 -1.90 10.44
N SER A 137 1.91 -1.52 10.54
CA SER A 137 1.49 -0.15 10.19
C SER A 137 2.11 0.92 11.08
N SER A 138 2.26 0.65 12.38
CA SER A 138 2.93 1.58 13.31
C SER A 138 4.42 1.71 13.00
N THR A 139 5.09 0.59 12.74
CA THR A 139 6.54 0.56 12.42
C THR A 139 6.82 1.37 11.15
N ILE A 140 6.02 1.19 10.10
CA ILE A 140 6.24 1.91 8.85
C ILE A 140 5.78 3.37 8.92
N TRP A 141 4.71 3.68 9.66
CA TRP A 141 4.22 5.07 9.76
C TRP A 141 5.09 5.94 10.68
N ALA A 142 5.44 5.41 11.85
CA ALA A 142 6.07 6.11 12.97
C ALA A 142 7.08 5.19 13.69
N PRO A 143 8.21 4.84 13.05
CA PRO A 143 9.14 3.82 13.55
C PRO A 143 9.76 4.13 14.91
N ASN A 144 9.80 5.40 15.30
CA ASN A 144 10.38 5.86 16.56
C ASN A 144 9.38 5.96 17.72
N THR A 145 8.10 5.62 17.48
CA THR A 145 7.06 5.64 18.53
C THR A 145 6.99 4.30 19.26
N GLU A 146 7.05 4.33 20.59
CA GLU A 146 7.00 3.11 21.43
C GLU A 146 5.59 2.48 21.50
N ASN A 147 4.54 3.22 21.15
CA ASN A 147 3.16 2.75 21.26
C ASN A 147 2.66 2.20 19.92
N VAL A 148 2.47 0.88 19.86
CA VAL A 148 1.78 0.22 18.75
C VAL A 148 0.26 0.41 18.90
N GLU A 149 -0.37 1.09 17.95
CA GLU A 149 -1.81 1.34 17.93
C GLU A 149 -2.36 1.29 16.50
N PHE A 150 -3.65 0.98 16.35
CA PHE A 150 -4.33 1.04 15.07
C PHE A 150 -5.60 1.91 15.15
N PRO A 151 -5.83 2.87 14.21
CA PRO A 151 -4.92 3.28 13.13
C PRO A 151 -3.60 3.85 13.66
N PRO A 152 -2.51 3.78 12.88
CA PRO A 152 -1.20 4.21 13.35
C PRO A 152 -1.20 5.70 13.71
N LEU A 153 -0.39 6.03 14.70
CA LEU A 153 -0.22 7.37 15.26
C LEU A 153 1.23 7.77 15.19
N ALA A 154 1.46 9.06 14.97
CA ALA A 154 2.75 9.70 15.19
C ALA A 154 2.56 10.84 16.20
N GLU A 155 3.57 11.09 17.03
CA GLU A 155 3.55 12.21 17.96
C GLU A 155 3.68 13.55 17.24
N GLN A 156 4.47 13.56 16.16
CA GLN A 156 4.69 14.71 15.29
C GLN A 156 4.47 14.30 13.84
N VAL A 157 3.55 15.00 13.17
CA VAL A 157 3.34 14.89 11.73
C VAL A 157 3.49 16.28 11.11
N GLN A 158 4.43 16.41 10.19
CA GLN A 158 4.60 17.62 9.40
C GLN A 158 4.58 17.26 7.92
N GLU A 159 3.50 17.63 7.23
CA GLU A 159 3.39 17.48 5.79
C GLU A 159 3.63 18.83 5.11
N SER A 160 4.53 18.84 4.13
CA SER A 160 4.73 19.94 3.19
C SER A 160 4.06 19.60 1.85
N LEU A 161 4.17 20.47 0.86
CA LEU A 161 3.72 20.16 -0.50
C LEU A 161 4.50 18.99 -1.12
N THR A 162 5.71 18.72 -0.64
CA THR A 162 6.69 17.88 -1.32
C THR A 162 7.12 16.69 -0.48
N SER A 163 6.97 16.74 0.84
CA SER A 163 7.46 15.74 1.79
C SER A 163 6.47 15.55 2.94
N ILE A 164 6.59 14.44 3.66
CA ILE A 164 5.94 14.23 4.95
C ILE A 164 6.95 13.68 5.94
N THR A 165 6.99 14.25 7.13
CA THR A 165 7.80 13.77 8.24
C THR A 165 6.89 13.27 9.36
N CYS A 166 7.10 12.03 9.79
CA CYS A 166 6.44 11.42 10.94
C CYS A 166 7.51 10.93 11.92
N ASP A 167 7.54 11.47 13.13
CA ASP A 167 8.48 11.10 14.20
C ASP A 167 9.93 10.93 13.72
N ASP A 168 10.51 12.00 13.18
CA ASP A 168 11.90 12.09 12.68
C ASP A 168 12.22 11.22 11.45
N VAL A 169 11.20 10.67 10.78
CA VAL A 169 11.37 9.98 9.51
C VAL A 169 10.66 10.73 8.40
N THR A 170 11.42 11.15 7.40
CA THR A 170 10.96 11.95 6.27
C THR A 170 10.78 11.09 5.03
N ARG A 171 9.65 11.28 4.36
CA ARG A 171 9.25 10.55 3.16
C ARG A 171 8.94 11.50 2.01
N ILE A 172 9.33 11.08 0.82
CA ILE A 172 8.92 11.68 -0.45
C ILE A 172 8.22 10.62 -1.29
N VAL A 173 7.07 10.99 -1.83
CA VAL A 173 6.16 10.12 -2.54
C VAL A 173 6.01 10.57 -3.99
N TYR A 174 6.15 9.61 -4.89
CA TYR A 174 5.93 9.74 -6.33
C TYR A 174 4.82 8.80 -6.80
N ASP A 175 3.99 9.32 -7.70
CA ASP A 175 3.10 8.54 -8.55
C ASP A 175 3.92 8.01 -9.73
N VAL A 176 3.70 6.75 -10.07
CA VAL A 176 4.35 6.04 -11.16
C VAL A 176 3.27 5.56 -12.10
N LEU A 177 3.29 6.08 -13.33
CA LEU A 177 2.48 5.52 -14.40
C LEU A 177 3.08 4.16 -14.77
N GLU A 178 2.45 3.07 -14.34
CA GLU A 178 3.00 1.72 -14.43
C GLU A 178 2.99 1.15 -15.86
N ASP A 179 4.05 0.43 -16.22
CA ASP A 179 4.11 -0.57 -17.31
C ASP A 179 5.23 -1.57 -17.03
N ASN A 180 5.31 -2.64 -17.81
CA ASN A 180 6.30 -3.69 -17.58
C ASN A 180 7.76 -3.17 -17.65
N ALA A 181 8.04 -2.13 -18.44
CA ALA A 181 9.41 -1.63 -18.63
C ALA A 181 9.88 -0.81 -17.43
N ILE A 182 9.07 0.14 -16.95
CA ILE A 182 9.43 0.92 -15.76
C ILE A 182 9.50 0.03 -14.52
N ASN A 183 8.66 -1.00 -14.44
CA ASN A 183 8.66 -1.93 -13.32
C ASN A 183 9.98 -2.68 -13.21
N GLN A 184 10.52 -3.13 -14.35
CA GLN A 184 11.83 -3.77 -14.41
C GLN A 184 12.96 -2.81 -14.00
N GLU A 185 12.91 -1.55 -14.46
CA GLU A 185 13.92 -0.55 -14.11
C GLU A 185 13.91 -0.23 -12.60
N ILE A 186 12.72 0.03 -12.02
CA ILE A 186 12.59 0.33 -10.58
C ILE A 186 12.99 -0.90 -9.75
N ASN A 187 12.54 -2.10 -10.10
CA ASN A 187 12.93 -3.32 -9.37
C ASN A 187 14.43 -3.56 -9.39
N SER A 188 15.09 -3.32 -10.53
CA SER A 188 16.54 -3.41 -10.65
C SER A 188 17.22 -2.41 -9.71
N LEU A 189 16.81 -1.13 -9.72
CA LEU A 189 17.41 -0.10 -8.86
C LEU A 189 17.20 -0.37 -7.37
N VAL A 190 16.00 -0.80 -6.99
CA VAL A 190 15.68 -1.17 -5.61
C VAL A 190 16.48 -2.40 -5.16
N SER A 191 16.91 -3.26 -6.09
CA SER A 191 17.70 -4.47 -5.78
C SER A 191 19.22 -4.26 -5.81
N THR A 192 19.73 -3.18 -6.41
CA THR A 192 21.18 -3.01 -6.69
C THR A 192 21.98 -2.29 -5.60
N GLY A 193 21.40 -2.07 -4.41
CA GLY A 193 22.17 -1.66 -3.22
C GLY A 193 22.70 -0.22 -3.26
N ILE A 194 21.96 0.71 -3.88
CA ILE A 194 22.24 2.16 -3.80
C ILE A 194 21.96 2.71 -2.39
N LEU A 195 21.18 1.97 -1.60
CA LEU A 195 20.72 2.39 -0.27
C LEU A 195 21.83 2.28 0.78
N ARG A 196 21.94 3.34 1.57
CA ARG A 196 22.76 3.40 2.78
C ARG A 196 21.97 2.92 3.99
N ASP A 197 22.66 2.76 5.12
CA ASP A 197 22.02 2.47 6.40
C ASP A 197 20.92 3.54 6.67
N PHE A 198 19.71 3.09 7.04
CA PHE A 198 18.51 3.92 7.31
C PHE A 198 17.82 4.56 6.08
N GLU A 199 18.22 4.20 4.85
CA GLU A 199 17.50 4.58 3.64
C GLU A 199 16.56 3.47 3.20
N GLU A 200 15.28 3.80 3.00
CA GLU A 200 14.24 2.83 2.66
C GLU A 200 13.48 3.28 1.41
N VAL A 201 13.07 2.33 0.59
CA VAL A 201 12.29 2.61 -0.63
C VAL A 201 11.14 1.62 -0.73
N TYR A 202 9.90 2.11 -0.71
CA TYR A 202 8.74 1.27 -0.87
C TYR A 202 8.20 1.41 -2.28
N ARG A 203 8.09 0.29 -2.98
CA ARG A 203 7.40 0.21 -4.25
C ARG A 203 6.02 -0.41 -4.03
N ILE A 204 4.98 0.34 -4.32
CA ILE A 204 3.60 -0.09 -4.14
C ILE A 204 2.95 -0.16 -5.51
N GLU A 205 2.59 -1.36 -5.95
CA GLU A 205 1.78 -1.54 -7.15
C GLU A 205 0.32 -1.67 -6.77
N VAL A 206 -0.50 -0.73 -7.21
CA VAL A 206 -1.94 -0.70 -6.95
C VAL A 206 -2.69 -1.16 -8.20
N ASN A 207 -3.35 -2.30 -8.07
CA ASN A 207 -4.17 -2.92 -9.10
C ASN A 207 -5.65 -2.72 -8.75
N ARG A 208 -6.29 -1.76 -9.40
CA ARG A 208 -7.74 -1.54 -9.26
C ARG A 208 -8.46 -2.41 -10.27
N LEU A 209 -9.33 -3.29 -9.82
CA LEU A 209 -10.05 -4.20 -10.71
C LEU A 209 -10.99 -3.41 -11.62
N THR A 210 -11.03 -3.81 -12.88
CA THR A 210 -11.96 -3.28 -13.86
C THR A 210 -13.32 -3.96 -13.66
N THR A 211 -14.38 -3.17 -13.44
CA THR A 211 -15.73 -3.68 -13.22
C THR A 211 -16.20 -4.56 -14.39
N ASP A 212 -16.95 -5.62 -14.10
CA ASP A 212 -17.48 -6.53 -15.13
C ASP A 212 -18.31 -5.80 -16.19
N ALA A 213 -19.16 -4.85 -15.79
CA ALA A 213 -19.93 -4.03 -16.73
C ALA A 213 -19.04 -3.32 -17.79
N PHE A 214 -17.85 -2.86 -17.38
CA PHE A 214 -16.91 -2.24 -18.31
C PHE A 214 -16.25 -3.29 -19.21
N ARG A 215 -15.87 -4.45 -18.66
CA ARG A 215 -15.26 -5.56 -19.42
C ARG A 215 -16.22 -6.16 -20.45
N GLU A 216 -17.51 -6.22 -20.13
CA GLU A 216 -18.56 -6.63 -21.06
C GLU A 216 -18.70 -5.63 -22.23
N SER A 217 -18.59 -4.34 -21.94
CA SER A 217 -18.67 -3.28 -22.96
C SER A 217 -17.41 -3.14 -23.82
N GLU A 218 -16.23 -3.41 -23.24
CA GLU A 218 -14.93 -3.27 -23.87
C GLU A 218 -14.16 -4.59 -23.76
N LYS A 219 -14.30 -5.46 -24.77
CA LYS A 219 -13.73 -6.81 -24.76
C LYS A 219 -12.20 -6.84 -24.68
N THR A 220 -11.54 -5.73 -25.01
CA THR A 220 -10.07 -5.60 -24.90
C THR A 220 -9.61 -5.00 -23.56
N ALA A 221 -10.55 -4.71 -22.65
CA ALA A 221 -10.24 -4.14 -21.35
C ALA A 221 -9.34 -5.07 -20.54
N ARG A 222 -8.30 -4.49 -19.94
CA ARG A 222 -7.44 -5.19 -18.98
C ARG A 222 -8.24 -5.50 -17.72
N LEU A 223 -7.91 -6.62 -17.06
CA LEU A 223 -8.51 -7.05 -15.79
C LEU A 223 -8.38 -5.99 -14.69
N PHE A 224 -7.27 -5.26 -14.70
CA PHE A 224 -6.98 -4.23 -13.72
C PHE A 224 -6.35 -2.99 -14.37
N ARG A 225 -6.64 -1.85 -13.77
CA ARG A 225 -5.92 -0.59 -13.98
C ARG A 225 -4.76 -0.56 -12.97
N ARG A 226 -3.54 -0.37 -13.49
CA ARG A 226 -2.32 -0.31 -12.69
C ARG A 226 -1.92 1.13 -12.44
N SER A 227 -1.59 1.42 -11.19
CA SER A 227 -0.92 2.64 -10.77
C SER A 227 0.17 2.26 -9.77
N GLY A 228 1.29 2.96 -9.80
CA GLY A 228 2.43 2.68 -8.94
C GLY A 228 2.65 3.85 -8.00
N ILE A 229 3.18 3.56 -6.83
CA ILE A 229 3.66 4.57 -5.89
C ILE A 229 5.07 4.19 -5.48
N LEU A 230 5.96 5.16 -5.51
CA LEU A 230 7.30 5.04 -4.97
C LEU A 230 7.40 5.95 -3.75
N VAL A 231 7.67 5.37 -2.60
CA VAL A 231 7.95 6.10 -1.35
C VAL A 231 9.42 5.96 -1.06
N ILE A 232 10.10 7.09 -0.88
CA ILE A 232 11.52 7.15 -0.55
C ILE A 232 11.60 7.73 0.85
N GLU A 233 12.33 7.09 1.73
CA GLU A 233 12.35 7.36 3.17
C GLU A 233 13.79 7.49 3.67
N THR A 234 14.03 8.54 4.47
CA THR A 234 15.30 8.79 5.16
C THR A 234 15.04 9.56 6.46
N ALA A 235 16.10 9.88 7.23
CA ALA A 235 15.98 10.65 8.47
C ALA A 235 15.53 12.10 8.29
N ASP A 236 15.86 12.77 7.17
CA ASP A 236 15.59 14.19 6.98
C ASP A 236 15.29 14.57 5.53
N GLU A 237 14.65 15.73 5.33
CA GLU A 237 14.20 16.17 4.01
C GLU A 237 15.35 16.34 2.99
N ASN A 238 16.52 16.82 3.38
CA ASN A 238 17.63 17.02 2.44
C ASN A 238 18.20 15.68 1.98
N SER A 239 18.40 14.75 2.92
CA SER A 239 18.82 13.37 2.63
C SER A 239 17.80 12.69 1.71
N CYS A 240 16.51 12.89 1.97
CA CYS A 240 15.44 12.31 1.16
C CYS A 240 15.43 12.86 -0.27
N GLU A 241 15.59 14.17 -0.46
CA GLU A 241 15.67 14.80 -1.79
C GLU A 241 16.90 14.35 -2.57
N GLN A 242 18.03 14.20 -1.88
CA GLN A 242 19.25 13.69 -2.49
C GLN A 242 19.03 12.25 -2.98
N LEU A 243 18.55 11.36 -2.12
CA LEU A 243 18.28 9.97 -2.47
C LEU A 243 17.25 9.87 -3.60
N ALA A 244 16.18 10.67 -3.55
CA ALA A 244 15.19 10.73 -4.61
C ALA A 244 15.80 11.18 -5.95
N SER A 245 16.69 12.16 -5.93
CA SER A 245 17.41 12.62 -7.12
C SER A 245 18.36 11.55 -7.68
N GLU A 246 19.03 10.80 -6.81
CA GLU A 246 19.91 9.69 -7.19
C GLU A 246 19.11 8.54 -7.85
N ILE A 247 18.01 8.09 -7.21
CA ILE A 247 17.13 7.04 -7.74
C ILE A 247 16.52 7.46 -9.07
N ILE A 248 15.92 8.65 -9.15
CA ILE A 248 15.28 9.12 -10.38
C ILE A 248 16.32 9.41 -11.47
N GLY A 249 17.51 9.90 -11.10
CA GLY A 249 18.61 10.15 -12.01
C GLY A 249 19.17 8.88 -12.66
N ALA A 250 19.14 7.76 -11.93
CA ALA A 250 19.60 6.45 -12.40
C ALA A 250 18.64 5.80 -13.41
N LEU A 251 17.37 6.21 -13.44
CA LEU A 251 16.38 5.70 -14.40
C LEU A 251 16.63 6.20 -15.83
N SER A 252 16.17 5.43 -16.81
CA SER A 252 16.16 5.85 -18.20
C SER A 252 15.35 7.14 -18.38
N PRO A 253 15.66 7.99 -19.38
CA PRO A 253 14.87 9.19 -19.65
C PRO A 253 13.39 8.89 -19.89
N LYS A 254 13.06 7.73 -20.48
CA LYS A 254 11.69 7.30 -20.72
C LYS A 254 10.98 6.94 -19.41
N ALA A 255 11.65 6.23 -18.50
CA ALA A 255 11.09 5.90 -17.19
C ALA A 255 10.85 7.16 -16.35
N ARG A 256 11.79 8.11 -16.35
CA ARG A 256 11.65 9.40 -15.63
C ARG A 256 10.39 10.17 -16.00
N LEU A 257 9.99 10.18 -17.27
CA LEU A 257 8.77 10.87 -17.73
C LEU A 257 7.46 10.26 -17.18
N ARG A 258 7.52 9.07 -16.59
CA ARG A 258 6.38 8.35 -16.03
C ARG A 258 6.31 8.47 -14.51
N ILE A 259 7.26 9.18 -13.90
CA ILE A 259 7.32 9.42 -12.46
C ILE A 259 6.95 10.88 -12.21
N SER A 260 6.05 11.11 -11.26
CA SER A 260 5.59 12.45 -10.91
C SER A 260 5.42 12.56 -9.41
N ARG A 261 5.97 13.62 -8.80
CA ARG A 261 5.85 13.81 -7.36
C ARG A 261 4.38 14.03 -6.96
N MET A 262 3.93 13.40 -5.88
CA MET A 262 2.56 13.53 -5.37
C MET A 262 2.38 14.82 -4.56
N ILE A 263 2.36 15.97 -5.25
CA ILE A 263 2.28 17.28 -4.58
C ILE A 263 1.04 17.38 -3.68
N GLY A 264 1.26 17.74 -2.41
CA GLY A 264 0.23 17.94 -1.37
C GLY A 264 -0.50 16.66 -0.93
N ARG A 265 0.02 15.48 -1.28
CA ARG A 265 -0.64 14.17 -1.07
C ARG A 265 0.37 13.10 -0.63
N GLN A 266 1.37 13.51 0.15
CA GLN A 266 2.49 12.66 0.57
C GLN A 266 2.02 11.61 1.58
N HIS A 267 1.11 11.99 2.48
CA HIS A 267 0.53 11.06 3.45
C HIS A 267 -0.14 9.84 2.81
N LEU A 268 -0.71 9.95 1.60
CA LEU A 268 -1.38 8.84 0.92
C LEU A 268 -0.43 7.70 0.60
N GLY A 269 0.72 8.01 0.02
CA GLY A 269 1.73 7.01 -0.32
C GLY A 269 2.38 6.43 0.94
N ALA A 270 2.68 7.27 1.93
CA ALA A 270 3.22 6.81 3.21
C ALA A 270 2.28 5.85 3.94
N LEU A 271 0.97 6.13 3.95
CA LEU A 271 -0.03 5.22 4.51
C LEU A 271 -0.17 3.91 3.72
N LEU A 272 -0.12 3.98 2.38
CA LEU A 272 -0.13 2.77 1.56
C LEU A 272 1.12 1.91 1.77
N ALA A 273 2.30 2.51 1.98
CA ALA A 273 3.51 1.78 2.39
C ALA A 273 3.30 1.08 3.74
N ALA A 274 2.63 1.74 4.68
CA ALA A 274 2.24 1.20 5.98
C ALA A 274 1.08 0.20 5.93
N GLY A 275 0.66 -0.27 4.75
CA GLY A 275 -0.39 -1.28 4.61
C GLY A 275 -1.80 -0.77 4.88
N ILE A 276 -1.98 0.56 4.93
CA ILE A 276 -3.28 1.20 5.16
C ILE A 276 -3.95 1.52 3.82
N PRO A 277 -5.25 1.18 3.61
CA PRO A 277 -5.99 1.46 2.37
C PRO A 277 -6.31 2.95 2.18
N ALA A 278 -5.30 3.77 1.90
CA ALA A 278 -5.39 5.21 1.66
C ALA A 278 -5.32 5.54 0.16
N TYR A 279 -6.28 5.04 -0.62
CA TYR A 279 -6.24 5.17 -2.08
C TYR A 279 -6.59 6.58 -2.57
N GLY A 280 -5.65 7.26 -3.23
CA GLY A 280 -5.85 8.67 -3.62
C GLY A 280 -7.05 8.95 -4.52
N TRP A 281 -7.54 7.98 -5.31
CA TRP A 281 -8.77 8.18 -6.09
C TRP A 281 -10.04 8.25 -5.25
N GLN A 282 -10.03 7.78 -4.00
CA GLN A 282 -11.17 7.83 -3.08
C GLN A 282 -11.27 9.17 -2.34
N TYR A 283 -10.14 9.85 -2.19
CA TYR A 283 -10.01 11.11 -1.46
C TYR A 283 -9.84 12.32 -2.39
N ASN A 284 -9.91 12.11 -3.71
CA ASN A 284 -10.00 13.20 -4.66
C ASN A 284 -11.44 13.78 -4.64
N GLU A 285 -11.65 14.86 -3.88
CA GLU A 285 -12.87 15.69 -3.97
C GLU A 285 -13.01 16.40 -5.35
N HIS A 286 -11.99 16.31 -6.21
CA HIS A 286 -11.98 16.89 -7.56
C HIS A 286 -12.24 15.90 -8.70
N VAL A 287 -12.73 14.69 -8.42
CA VAL A 287 -13.35 13.83 -9.44
C VAL A 287 -14.79 13.57 -9.02
N ALA A 288 -15.58 14.63 -8.97
CA ALA A 288 -17.03 14.57 -8.85
C ALA A 288 -17.66 14.83 -10.22
N SER A 289 -18.62 13.96 -10.56
CA SER A 289 -19.55 13.93 -11.70
C SER A 289 -18.97 13.75 -13.09
#